data_AF-A0A519T3F5-F1
#
_entry.id   AF-A0A519T3F5-F1
#
_cell.length_a   1.000
_cell.length_b   1.000
_cell.length_c   1.000
_cell.angle_alpha   90.00
_cell.angle_beta   90.00
_cell.angle_gamma   90.00
#
_symmetry.space_group_name_H-M   'P 1'
#
loop_
_entity.id
_entity.type
_entity.pdbx_description
1 polymer ?
#
loop_
_entity_poly.entity_id
_entity_poly.type
_entity_poly.pdbx_seq_one_letter_code
_entity_poly.pdbx_strand_id
1 'polypeptide(L)'
;MQGVGPVSKTLLGIALLQAQAAGQLSLDQPVNELLPFSVVNPYFPTQPITLRELATMTAGLTDDQSFYNRRAYVKGTRSALSSAEYLRRTLTPQGQWYSRKRFLPHAPGTYYAYSNESAALVALALEHATGQAYDVYTRQHILLPVGMDDATWSQETVNPTRLATLYDPQGRPLTPYYTVTYADGGLLTSTHSLARYLLSVL
;
A
#
# COMPACT_ATOMS: atom_id res chain seq x y z
N MET A 1 -16.61 -12.65 -2.11
CA MET A 1 -15.62 -11.55 -2.03
C MET A 1 -14.39 -12.07 -1.32
N GLN A 2 -13.22 -11.73 -1.81
CA GLN A 2 -11.94 -12.14 -1.23
C GLN A 2 -10.90 -11.05 -1.44
N GLY A 3 -9.83 -11.11 -0.65
CA GLY A 3 -8.64 -10.30 -0.90
C GLY A 3 -8.00 -10.65 -2.24
N VAL A 4 -7.64 -9.64 -3.04
CA VAL A 4 -6.89 -9.84 -4.30
C VAL A 4 -5.38 -9.68 -4.12
N GLY A 5 -4.91 -9.40 -2.90
CA GLY A 5 -3.50 -9.30 -2.58
C GLY A 5 -2.79 -8.26 -3.45
N PRO A 6 -1.52 -8.50 -3.86
CA PRO A 6 -0.70 -7.54 -4.58
C PRO A 6 -1.30 -6.96 -5.87
N VAL A 7 -2.32 -7.60 -6.46
CA VAL A 7 -3.06 -7.06 -7.63
C VAL A 7 -3.62 -5.67 -7.32
N SER A 8 -3.98 -5.39 -6.05
CA SER A 8 -4.48 -4.07 -5.64
C SER A 8 -3.48 -2.94 -5.83
N LYS A 9 -2.16 -3.22 -5.92
CA LYS A 9 -1.13 -2.20 -6.17
C LYS A 9 -1.27 -1.54 -7.56
N THR A 10 -1.96 -2.17 -8.49
CA THR A 10 -2.27 -1.54 -9.78
C THR A 10 -3.13 -0.27 -9.60
N LEU A 11 -3.98 -0.23 -8.56
CA LEU A 11 -4.76 0.95 -8.20
C LEU A 11 -3.89 2.10 -7.68
N LEU A 12 -2.75 1.82 -7.04
CA LEU A 12 -1.79 2.86 -6.64
C LEU A 12 -1.24 3.57 -7.87
N GLY A 13 -0.85 2.82 -8.91
CA GLY A 13 -0.37 3.38 -10.17
C GLY A 13 -1.41 4.28 -10.84
N ILE A 14 -2.65 3.80 -10.93
CA ILE A 14 -3.76 4.59 -11.50
C ILE A 14 -4.02 5.86 -10.67
N ALA A 15 -4.09 5.73 -9.34
CA ALA A 15 -4.36 6.86 -8.46
C ALA A 15 -3.26 7.93 -8.54
N LEU A 16 -1.99 7.52 -8.59
CA LEU A 16 -0.86 8.43 -8.78
C LEU A 16 -0.94 9.17 -10.12
N LEU A 17 -1.25 8.47 -11.21
CA LEU A 17 -1.36 9.07 -12.54
C LEU A 17 -2.54 10.05 -12.61
N GLN A 18 -3.67 9.71 -12.00
CA GLN A 18 -4.82 10.61 -11.89
C GLN A 18 -4.48 11.88 -11.08
N ALA A 19 -3.86 11.73 -9.91
CA ALA A 19 -3.47 12.86 -9.06
C ALA A 19 -2.40 13.74 -9.74
N GLN A 20 -1.45 13.15 -10.47
CA GLN A 20 -0.48 13.89 -11.27
C GLN A 20 -1.18 14.68 -12.40
N ALA A 21 -2.10 14.05 -13.13
CA ALA A 21 -2.86 14.72 -14.18
C ALA A 21 -3.71 15.88 -13.65
N ALA A 22 -4.19 15.78 -12.40
CA ALA A 22 -4.89 16.85 -11.69
C ALA A 22 -3.95 17.93 -11.10
N GLY A 23 -2.63 17.81 -11.28
CA GLY A 23 -1.64 18.76 -10.76
C GLY A 23 -1.44 18.73 -9.24
N GLN A 24 -1.87 17.66 -8.57
CA GLN A 24 -1.81 17.53 -7.10
C GLN A 24 -0.45 17.02 -6.60
N LEU A 25 0.29 16.31 -7.46
CA LEU A 25 1.62 15.79 -7.18
C LEU A 25 2.44 15.63 -8.46
N SER A 26 3.74 15.41 -8.32
CA SER A 26 4.62 14.95 -9.39
C SER A 26 5.22 13.60 -9.02
N LEU A 27 5.31 12.67 -9.98
CA LEU A 27 6.00 11.40 -9.77
C LEU A 27 7.49 11.58 -9.46
N ASP A 28 8.11 12.65 -9.97
CA ASP A 28 9.55 12.89 -9.84
C ASP A 28 9.92 13.79 -8.64
N GLN A 29 8.93 14.27 -7.88
CA GLN A 29 9.23 15.05 -6.67
C GLN A 29 9.71 14.14 -5.52
N PRO A 30 10.59 14.64 -4.64
CA PRO A 30 10.99 13.93 -3.43
C PRO A 30 9.78 13.53 -2.58
N VAL A 31 9.67 12.26 -2.21
CA VAL A 31 8.52 11.76 -1.43
C VAL A 31 8.43 12.44 -0.06
N ASN A 32 9.56 12.86 0.52
CA ASN A 32 9.60 13.53 1.82
C ASN A 32 8.92 14.91 1.81
N GLU A 33 8.60 15.49 0.65
CA GLU A 33 7.77 16.70 0.54
C GLU A 33 6.28 16.39 0.74
N LEU A 34 5.88 15.13 0.56
CA LEU A 34 4.50 14.65 0.73
C LEU A 34 4.28 13.89 2.04
N LEU A 35 5.31 13.52 2.77
CA LEU A 35 5.18 12.68 3.97
C LEU A 35 5.23 13.50 5.26
N PRO A 36 4.54 13.07 6.33
CA PRO A 36 4.57 13.74 7.63
C PRO A 36 5.84 13.40 8.44
N PHE A 37 6.75 12.62 7.87
CA PHE A 37 8.04 12.23 8.41
C PHE A 37 9.02 11.96 7.27
N SER A 38 10.32 12.00 7.56
CA SER A 38 11.36 11.76 6.54
C SER A 38 11.78 10.30 6.47
N VAL A 39 11.76 9.72 5.27
CA VAL A 39 12.37 8.43 4.94
C VAL A 39 13.66 8.70 4.19
N VAL A 40 14.77 8.18 4.70
CA VAL A 40 16.10 8.39 4.11
C VAL A 40 16.80 7.06 4.00
N ASN A 41 17.27 6.70 2.80
CA ASN A 41 18.13 5.54 2.64
C ASN A 41 19.49 5.82 3.35
N PRO A 42 19.84 5.10 4.41
CA PRO A 42 21.04 5.36 5.20
C PRO A 42 22.35 5.08 4.45
N TYR A 43 22.30 4.41 3.29
CA TYR A 43 23.44 4.20 2.41
C TYR A 43 23.62 5.35 1.40
N PHE A 44 22.57 6.14 1.14
CA PHE A 44 22.56 7.28 0.21
C PHE A 44 21.86 8.49 0.83
N PRO A 45 22.37 9.05 1.95
CA PRO A 45 21.66 10.05 2.75
C PRO A 45 21.42 11.39 2.03
N THR A 46 22.14 11.65 0.94
CA THR A 46 22.01 12.88 0.13
C THR A 46 21.15 12.69 -1.12
N GLN A 47 20.70 11.47 -1.43
CA GLN A 47 19.85 11.19 -2.58
C GLN A 47 18.39 11.08 -2.12
N PRO A 48 17.50 11.98 -2.55
CA PRO A 48 16.09 11.88 -2.21
C PRO A 48 15.47 10.65 -2.89
N ILE A 49 14.53 10.02 -2.20
CA ILE A 49 13.64 9.00 -2.79
C ILE A 49 12.47 9.74 -3.45
N THR A 50 12.17 9.45 -4.71
CA THR A 50 11.02 10.01 -5.43
C THR A 50 9.79 9.12 -5.32
N LEU A 51 8.62 9.69 -5.63
CA LEU A 51 7.37 8.93 -5.67
C LEU A 51 7.38 7.85 -6.77
N ARG A 52 8.02 8.12 -7.91
CA ARG A 52 8.25 7.17 -9.00
C ARG A 52 9.05 5.96 -8.54
N GLU A 53 10.11 6.18 -7.77
CA GLU A 53 10.98 5.10 -7.30
C GLU A 53 10.26 4.18 -6.32
N LEU A 54 9.40 4.73 -5.46
CA LEU A 54 8.54 3.92 -4.60
C LEU A 54 7.52 3.12 -5.41
N ALA A 55 6.84 3.77 -6.36
CA ALA A 55 5.82 3.13 -7.20
C ALA A 55 6.39 2.03 -8.10
N THR A 56 7.65 2.15 -8.50
CA THR A 56 8.36 1.17 -9.35
C THR A 56 9.20 0.18 -8.54
N MET A 57 9.16 0.23 -7.20
CA MET A 57 9.92 -0.64 -6.30
C MET A 57 11.44 -0.54 -6.50
N THR A 58 11.93 0.67 -6.80
CA THR A 58 13.34 0.97 -7.02
C THR A 58 13.92 1.96 -6.00
N ALA A 59 13.17 2.30 -4.95
CA ALA A 59 13.57 3.24 -3.90
C ALA A 59 14.71 2.74 -2.98
N GLY A 60 15.16 1.50 -3.15
CA GLY A 60 16.15 0.87 -2.27
C GLY A 60 15.58 0.43 -0.92
N LEU A 61 14.25 0.23 -0.82
CA LEU A 61 13.62 -0.43 0.32
C LEU A 61 13.49 -1.94 0.09
N THR A 62 13.48 -2.71 1.18
CA THR A 62 13.21 -4.15 1.16
C THR A 62 12.44 -4.56 2.39
N ASP A 63 11.49 -5.48 2.21
CA ASP A 63 10.76 -6.08 3.32
C ASP A 63 11.55 -7.26 3.89
N ASP A 64 11.85 -7.27 5.19
CA ASP A 64 12.04 -8.54 5.91
C ASP A 64 10.66 -9.12 6.24
N GLN A 65 10.35 -10.21 5.55
CA GLN A 65 9.06 -10.91 5.56
C GLN A 65 8.66 -11.39 6.94
N SER A 66 9.60 -11.85 7.77
CA SER A 66 9.29 -12.38 9.12
C SER A 66 8.82 -11.27 10.03
N PHE A 67 9.52 -10.13 10.01
CA PHE A 67 9.10 -8.94 10.73
C PHE A 67 7.78 -8.38 10.17
N TYR A 68 7.68 -8.25 8.85
CA TYR A 68 6.51 -7.72 8.19
C TYR A 68 5.27 -8.54 8.57
N ASN A 69 5.35 -9.87 8.46
CA ASN A 69 4.27 -10.78 8.84
C ASN A 69 3.85 -10.61 10.31
N ARG A 70 4.79 -10.34 11.21
CA ARG A 70 4.52 -10.18 12.65
C ARG A 70 3.95 -8.82 13.03
N ARG A 71 4.27 -7.76 12.28
CA ARG A 71 3.97 -6.38 12.66
C ARG A 71 2.90 -5.72 11.80
N ALA A 72 2.83 -6.07 10.52
CA ALA A 72 1.85 -5.50 9.60
C ALA A 72 0.50 -6.22 9.67
N TYR A 73 0.48 -7.53 9.94
CA TYR A 73 -0.77 -8.27 10.10
C TYR A 73 -1.21 -8.30 11.55
N VAL A 74 -2.45 -7.90 11.80
CA VAL A 74 -3.09 -7.92 13.11
C VAL A 74 -4.33 -8.80 13.09
N LYS A 75 -4.62 -9.47 14.21
CA LYS A 75 -5.83 -10.29 14.37
C LYS A 75 -7.06 -9.38 14.40
N GLY A 76 -8.13 -9.76 13.69
CA GLY A 76 -9.38 -9.01 13.60
C GLY A 76 -9.54 -8.30 12.25
N THR A 77 -10.56 -7.45 12.15
CA THR A 77 -10.97 -6.77 10.90
C THR A 77 -10.41 -5.36 10.74
N ARG A 78 -9.74 -4.84 11.77
CA ARG A 78 -9.16 -3.49 11.81
C ARG A 78 -7.94 -3.44 12.72
N SER A 79 -7.16 -2.36 12.58
CA SER A 79 -6.01 -2.05 13.45
C SER A 79 -6.22 -0.75 14.20
N ALA A 80 -5.74 -0.68 15.45
CA ALA A 80 -5.58 0.58 16.18
C ALA A 80 -4.33 1.36 15.75
N LEU A 81 -3.35 0.66 15.15
CA LEU A 81 -2.16 1.25 14.56
C LEU A 81 -2.48 1.71 13.14
N SER A 82 -2.30 2.99 12.84
CA SER A 82 -2.44 3.53 11.48
C SER A 82 -1.26 3.16 10.59
N SER A 83 -1.46 3.18 9.27
CA SER A 83 -0.38 2.95 8.30
C SER A 83 0.77 3.95 8.45
N ALA A 84 0.45 5.24 8.60
CA ALA A 84 1.44 6.29 8.84
C ALA A 84 2.27 6.05 10.10
N GLU A 85 1.63 5.65 11.21
CA GLU A 85 2.33 5.34 12.46
C GLU A 85 3.23 4.10 12.31
N TYR A 86 2.74 3.05 11.65
CA TYR A 86 3.54 1.86 11.34
C TYR A 86 4.78 2.22 10.51
N LEU A 87 4.61 2.95 9.41
CA LEU A 87 5.70 3.36 8.53
C LEU A 87 6.71 4.24 9.28
N ARG A 88 6.23 5.20 10.07
CA ARG A 88 7.11 6.05 10.90
C ARG A 88 7.96 5.20 11.86
N ARG A 89 7.34 4.24 12.56
CA ARG A 89 8.05 3.36 13.51
C ARG A 89 9.07 2.45 12.83
N THR A 90 8.86 2.09 11.57
CA THR A 90 9.70 1.13 10.84
C THR A 90 10.80 1.79 10.01
N LEU A 91 10.54 2.98 9.45
CA LEU A 91 11.39 3.59 8.41
C LEU A 91 12.11 4.88 8.82
N THR A 92 11.89 5.39 10.04
CA THR A 92 12.61 6.56 10.56
C THR A 92 13.67 6.16 11.58
N PRO A 93 14.85 6.81 11.65
CA PRO A 93 15.91 6.43 12.59
C PRO A 93 15.50 6.39 14.08
N GLN A 94 14.53 7.23 14.47
CA GLN A 94 13.97 7.28 15.83
C GLN A 94 12.78 6.32 16.03
N GLY A 95 12.38 5.60 14.98
CA GLY A 95 11.27 4.67 15.00
C GLY A 95 11.54 3.46 15.88
N GLN A 96 10.52 3.05 16.66
CA GLN A 96 10.60 1.92 17.60
C GLN A 96 11.08 0.60 16.95
N TRP A 97 10.79 0.41 15.66
CA TRP A 97 11.10 -0.81 14.93
C TRP A 97 12.09 -0.59 13.78
N TYR A 98 12.79 0.54 13.80
CA TYR A 98 13.74 0.89 12.77
C TYR A 98 14.87 -0.12 12.66
N SER A 99 15.22 -0.46 11.41
CA SER A 99 16.40 -1.26 11.10
C SER A 99 16.99 -0.82 9.78
N ARG A 100 18.31 -0.61 9.74
CA ARG A 100 19.04 -0.38 8.48
C ARG A 100 18.82 -1.50 7.45
N LYS A 101 18.46 -2.72 7.90
CA LYS A 101 18.16 -3.87 7.03
C LYS A 101 16.90 -3.68 6.17
N ARG A 102 16.08 -2.65 6.43
CA ARG A 102 14.95 -2.25 5.56
C ARG A 102 15.39 -1.51 4.31
N PHE A 103 16.67 -1.16 4.23
CA PHE A 103 17.26 -0.43 3.12
C PHE A 103 18.35 -1.27 2.47
N LEU A 104 18.45 -1.17 1.16
CA LEU A 104 19.47 -1.80 0.35
C LEU A 104 20.60 -0.80 0.04
N PRO A 105 21.85 -1.28 -0.09
CA PRO A 105 22.99 -0.47 -0.52
C PRO A 105 23.00 -0.24 -2.04
N HIS A 106 21.81 0.01 -2.62
CA HIS A 106 21.63 0.44 -4.00
C HIS A 106 20.99 1.83 -4.01
N ALA A 107 21.48 2.71 -4.90
CA ALA A 107 20.95 4.05 -5.04
C ALA A 107 19.48 4.00 -5.49
N PRO A 108 18.61 4.92 -5.02
CA PRO A 108 17.25 5.03 -5.53
C PRO A 108 17.22 5.09 -7.06
N GLY A 109 16.26 4.39 -7.68
CA GLY A 109 16.11 4.28 -9.13
C GLY A 109 17.02 3.26 -9.82
N THR A 110 17.98 2.65 -9.13
CA THR A 110 19.00 1.78 -9.77
C THR A 110 18.79 0.29 -9.61
N TYR A 111 17.98 -0.15 -8.65
CA TYR A 111 17.80 -1.57 -8.34
C TYR A 111 16.36 -1.87 -7.93
N TYR A 112 15.75 -2.87 -8.56
CA TYR A 112 14.41 -3.33 -8.22
C TYR A 112 14.44 -4.25 -6.99
N ALA A 113 13.64 -3.91 -5.99
CA ALA A 113 13.38 -4.75 -4.83
C ALA A 113 11.92 -4.58 -4.38
N TYR A 114 11.14 -5.65 -4.50
CA TYR A 114 9.73 -5.64 -4.14
C TYR A 114 9.54 -5.28 -2.64
N SER A 115 8.68 -4.29 -2.36
CA SER A 115 8.39 -3.85 -1.00
C SER A 115 6.94 -3.41 -0.83
N ASN A 116 6.25 -4.02 0.13
CA ASN A 116 4.92 -3.59 0.57
C ASN A 116 4.99 -2.27 1.34
N GLU A 117 6.07 -2.04 2.10
CA GLU A 117 6.32 -0.76 2.78
C GLU A 117 6.46 0.39 1.77
N SER A 118 7.04 0.14 0.59
CA SER A 118 7.07 1.12 -0.52
C SER A 118 5.68 1.43 -1.07
N ALA A 119 4.85 0.41 -1.29
CA ALA A 119 3.46 0.60 -1.72
C ALA A 119 2.63 1.40 -0.69
N ALA A 120 2.84 1.13 0.60
CA ALA A 120 2.16 1.85 1.67
C ALA A 120 2.63 3.32 1.76
N LEU A 121 3.92 3.60 1.53
CA LEU A 121 4.41 4.98 1.40
C LEU A 121 3.78 5.71 0.21
N VAL A 122 3.59 5.03 -0.93
CA VAL A 122 2.87 5.61 -2.08
C VAL A 122 1.45 6.02 -1.69
N ALA A 123 0.71 5.14 -1.01
CA ALA A 123 -0.63 5.44 -0.55
C ALA A 123 -0.64 6.65 0.39
N LEU A 124 0.26 6.67 1.38
CA LEU A 124 0.37 7.79 2.32
C LEU A 124 0.72 9.11 1.63
N ALA A 125 1.66 9.09 0.68
CA ALA A 125 2.02 10.27 -0.09
C ALA A 125 0.84 10.80 -0.93
N LEU A 126 0.04 9.91 -1.54
CA LEU A 126 -1.19 10.27 -2.23
C LEU A 126 -2.20 10.92 -1.26
N GLU A 127 -2.38 10.35 -0.05
CA GLU A 127 -3.30 10.89 0.94
C GLU A 127 -2.96 12.34 1.31
N HIS A 128 -1.68 12.62 1.53
CA HIS A 128 -1.19 13.96 1.84
C HIS A 128 -1.29 14.92 0.66
N ALA A 129 -0.97 14.47 -0.56
CA ALA A 129 -1.07 15.31 -1.75
C ALA A 129 -2.51 15.70 -2.10
N THR A 130 -3.46 14.79 -1.89
CA THR A 130 -4.86 14.96 -2.31
C THR A 130 -5.76 15.46 -1.17
N GLY A 131 -5.34 15.31 0.08
CA GLY A 131 -6.17 15.55 1.26
C GLY A 131 -7.27 14.50 1.47
N GLN A 132 -7.26 13.39 0.73
CA GLN A 132 -8.24 12.32 0.81
C GLN A 132 -7.59 11.02 1.29
N ALA A 133 -8.24 10.30 2.21
CA ALA A 133 -7.78 8.95 2.59
C ALA A 133 -7.74 8.03 1.36
N TYR A 134 -6.79 7.10 1.30
CA TYR A 134 -6.54 6.30 0.09
C TYR A 134 -7.73 5.40 -0.27
N ASP A 135 -8.41 4.85 0.73
CA ASP A 135 -9.63 4.08 0.55
C ASP A 135 -10.78 4.92 -0.03
N VAL A 136 -10.90 6.18 0.40
CA VAL A 136 -11.87 7.15 -0.12
C VAL A 136 -11.52 7.56 -1.56
N TYR A 137 -10.26 7.93 -1.81
CA TYR A 137 -9.79 8.36 -3.13
C TYR A 137 -10.02 7.25 -4.16
N THR A 138 -9.52 6.04 -3.89
CA THR A 138 -9.67 4.92 -4.84
C THR A 138 -11.13 4.55 -5.03
N ARG A 139 -11.96 4.60 -3.98
CA ARG A 139 -13.40 4.35 -4.11
C ARG A 139 -14.07 5.35 -5.06
N GLN A 140 -13.81 6.64 -4.87
CA GLN A 140 -14.47 7.72 -5.62
C GLN A 140 -13.97 7.85 -7.05
N HIS A 141 -12.66 7.73 -7.27
CA HIS A 141 -12.02 8.07 -8.55
C HIS A 141 -11.69 6.85 -9.41
N ILE A 142 -11.78 5.63 -8.86
CA ILE A 142 -11.45 4.40 -9.58
C ILE A 142 -12.55 3.36 -9.46
N LEU A 143 -12.84 2.86 -8.25
CA LEU A 143 -13.72 1.71 -8.06
C LEU A 143 -15.15 1.98 -8.54
N LEU A 144 -15.78 3.08 -8.09
CA LEU A 144 -17.13 3.42 -8.52
C LEU A 144 -17.18 3.78 -10.02
N PRO A 145 -16.28 4.62 -10.58
CA PRO A 145 -16.29 4.93 -12.02
C PRO A 145 -16.17 3.71 -12.94
N VAL A 146 -15.40 2.68 -12.56
CA VAL A 146 -15.23 1.48 -13.38
C VAL A 146 -16.24 0.38 -13.04
N GLY A 147 -17.23 0.65 -12.17
CA GLY A 147 -18.32 -0.26 -11.83
C GLY A 147 -17.93 -1.41 -10.89
N MET A 148 -16.93 -1.21 -10.03
CA MET A 148 -16.57 -2.11 -8.94
C MET A 148 -17.35 -1.80 -7.64
N ASP A 149 -18.68 -1.78 -7.72
CA ASP A 149 -19.54 -1.26 -6.65
C ASP A 149 -19.39 -2.02 -5.32
N ASP A 150 -19.08 -3.31 -5.40
CA ASP A 150 -18.87 -4.17 -4.23
C ASP A 150 -17.44 -4.15 -3.69
N ALA A 151 -16.47 -3.56 -4.38
CA ALA A 151 -15.09 -3.55 -3.92
C ALA A 151 -14.88 -2.58 -2.74
N THR A 152 -14.08 -3.01 -1.76
CA THR A 152 -13.86 -2.27 -0.50
C THR A 152 -12.51 -2.62 0.14
N TRP A 153 -11.97 -1.69 0.91
CA TRP A 153 -10.77 -1.87 1.73
C TRP A 153 -11.08 -2.30 3.18
N SER A 154 -12.35 -2.28 3.57
CA SER A 154 -12.80 -2.64 4.92
C SER A 154 -13.59 -3.94 4.90
N GLN A 155 -13.17 -4.91 5.72
CA GLN A 155 -13.94 -6.14 5.97
C GLN A 155 -15.27 -5.85 6.69
N GLU A 156 -15.30 -4.79 7.51
CA GLU A 156 -16.45 -4.44 8.36
C GLU A 156 -17.66 -3.98 7.55
N THR A 157 -17.46 -3.58 6.29
CA THR A 157 -18.54 -3.15 5.39
C THR A 157 -19.12 -4.27 4.53
N VAL A 158 -18.57 -5.49 4.63
CA VAL A 158 -19.00 -6.64 3.81
C VAL A 158 -19.91 -7.57 4.63
N ASN A 159 -21.03 -8.00 4.03
CA ASN A 159 -21.83 -9.07 4.61
C ASN A 159 -20.96 -10.34 4.78
N PRO A 160 -20.81 -10.90 6.00
CA PRO A 160 -19.98 -12.08 6.23
C PRO A 160 -20.31 -13.29 5.35
N THR A 161 -21.57 -13.46 4.94
CA THR A 161 -21.96 -14.57 4.04
C THR A 161 -21.43 -14.41 2.62
N ARG A 162 -20.99 -13.20 2.24
CA ARG A 162 -20.34 -12.91 0.96
C ARG A 162 -18.82 -12.99 1.04
N LEU A 163 -18.21 -13.18 2.21
CA LEU A 163 -16.75 -13.31 2.34
C LEU A 163 -16.32 -14.76 2.16
N ALA A 164 -15.25 -14.96 1.39
CA ALA A 164 -14.63 -16.27 1.26
C ALA A 164 -13.86 -16.62 2.53
N THR A 165 -13.96 -17.88 2.97
CA THR A 165 -13.14 -18.42 4.05
C THR A 165 -11.71 -18.60 3.53
N LEU A 166 -10.73 -18.02 4.24
CA LEU A 166 -9.32 -18.23 3.95
C LEU A 166 -8.83 -19.50 4.66
N TYR A 167 -7.93 -20.24 4.02
CA TYR A 167 -7.38 -21.48 4.57
C TYR A 167 -5.85 -21.45 4.57
N ASP A 168 -5.24 -22.09 5.57
CA ASP A 168 -3.79 -22.33 5.58
C ASP A 168 -3.40 -23.51 4.67
N PRO A 169 -2.09 -23.78 4.47
CA PRO A 169 -1.65 -24.91 3.64
C PRO A 169 -2.08 -26.29 4.13
N GLN A 170 -2.56 -26.40 5.37
CA GLN A 170 -3.10 -27.63 5.95
C GLN A 170 -4.64 -27.71 5.81
N GLY A 171 -5.28 -26.74 5.14
CA GLY A 171 -6.73 -26.70 4.95
C GLY A 171 -7.50 -26.24 6.19
N ARG A 172 -6.85 -25.63 7.18
CA ARG A 172 -7.52 -25.09 8.37
C ARG A 172 -8.00 -23.67 8.11
N PRO A 173 -9.23 -23.30 8.53
CA PRO A 173 -9.73 -21.95 8.33
C PRO A 173 -8.90 -20.95 9.14
N LEU A 174 -8.51 -19.86 8.49
CA LEU A 174 -7.79 -18.76 9.12
C LEU A 174 -8.76 -17.85 9.86
N THR A 175 -8.32 -17.35 11.02
CA THR A 175 -9.04 -16.26 11.70
C THR A 175 -8.92 -14.97 10.86
N PRO A 176 -9.98 -14.12 10.82
CA PRO A 176 -9.88 -12.82 10.18
C PRO A 176 -8.67 -12.03 10.67
N TYR A 177 -7.99 -11.37 9.75
CA TYR A 177 -6.85 -10.52 10.00
C TYR A 177 -6.94 -9.26 9.14
N TYR A 178 -6.23 -8.22 9.57
CA TYR A 178 -6.12 -6.94 8.86
C TYR A 178 -4.65 -6.60 8.65
N THR A 179 -4.33 -6.02 7.49
CA THR A 179 -2.99 -5.52 7.18
C THR A 179 -2.94 -4.02 7.43
N VAL A 180 -2.07 -3.57 8.33
CA VAL A 180 -1.89 -2.15 8.67
C VAL A 180 -1.49 -1.30 7.45
N THR A 181 -0.74 -1.89 6.54
CA THR A 181 -0.36 -1.33 5.24
C THR A 181 -1.36 -1.67 4.12
N TYR A 182 -2.66 -1.70 4.44
CA TYR A 182 -3.76 -2.23 3.62
C TYR A 182 -3.74 -1.88 2.12
N ALA A 183 -3.17 -0.74 1.72
CA ALA A 183 -3.02 -0.37 0.31
C ALA A 183 -2.21 -1.39 -0.53
N ASP A 184 -1.30 -2.13 0.11
CA ASP A 184 -0.44 -3.10 -0.57
C ASP A 184 -1.13 -4.43 -0.95
N GLY A 185 -2.31 -4.73 -0.39
CA GLY A 185 -2.96 -6.02 -0.66
C GLY A 185 -4.34 -6.24 -0.05
N GLY A 186 -4.90 -5.23 0.62
CA GLY A 186 -6.11 -5.33 1.44
C GLY A 186 -7.42 -5.16 0.68
N LEU A 187 -7.39 -4.96 -0.65
CA LEU A 187 -8.63 -4.78 -1.43
C LEU A 187 -9.43 -6.10 -1.45
N LEU A 188 -10.69 -6.02 -1.02
CA LEU A 188 -11.68 -7.08 -1.14
C LEU A 188 -12.56 -6.79 -2.36
N THR A 189 -12.74 -7.79 -3.22
CA THR A 189 -13.61 -7.66 -4.40
C THR A 189 -14.25 -9.00 -4.77
N SER A 190 -15.25 -8.97 -5.65
CA SER A 190 -15.72 -10.15 -6.39
C SER A 190 -14.98 -10.31 -7.72
N THR A 191 -15.13 -11.49 -8.34
CA THR A 191 -14.66 -11.74 -9.71
C THR A 191 -15.39 -10.86 -10.73
N HIS A 192 -16.67 -10.56 -10.49
CA HIS A 192 -17.46 -9.66 -11.34
C HIS A 192 -16.86 -8.25 -11.39
N SER A 193 -16.63 -7.64 -10.22
CA SER A 193 -16.00 -6.32 -10.13
C SER A 193 -14.56 -6.33 -10.66
N LEU A 194 -13.78 -7.37 -10.36
CA LEU A 194 -12.43 -7.47 -10.92
C LEU A 194 -12.44 -7.57 -12.45
N ALA A 195 -13.42 -8.24 -13.06
CA ALA A 195 -13.58 -8.27 -14.51
C ALA A 195 -13.93 -6.89 -15.08
N ARG A 196 -14.77 -6.11 -14.39
CA ARG A 196 -15.08 -4.72 -14.78
C ARG A 196 -13.82 -3.85 -14.81
N TYR A 197 -12.98 -3.98 -13.78
CA TYR A 197 -11.69 -3.30 -13.73
C TYR A 197 -10.79 -3.68 -14.91
N LEU A 198 -10.61 -4.98 -15.16
CA LEU A 198 -9.77 -5.45 -16.27
C LEU A 198 -10.26 -4.93 -17.62
N LEU A 199 -11.58 -4.85 -17.85
CA LEU A 199 -12.15 -4.29 -19.07
C LEU A 199 -11.92 -2.78 -19.22
N SER A 200 -11.72 -2.03 -18.13
CA SER A 200 -11.48 -0.58 -18.16
C SER A 200 -10.02 -0.20 -18.45
N VAL A 201 -9.07 -1.13 -18.28
CA VAL A 201 -7.64 -0.89 -18.48
C VAL A 201 -7.10 -1.50 -19.78
N LEU A 202 -7.97 -2.10 -20.59
CA LEU A 202 -7.70 -2.58 -21.95
C LEU A 202 -8.07 -1.49 -22.97
#